data_AF-A0AA87RBE2-F1
#
_entry.id   AF-A0AA87RBE2-F1
#
_cell.length_a   1.000
_cell.length_b   1.000
_cell.length_c   1.000
_cell.angle_alpha   90.00
_cell.angle_beta   90.00
_cell.angle_gamma   90.00
#
_symmetry.space_group_name_H-M   'P 1'
#
loop_
_entity.id
_entity.type
_entity.pdbx_description
1 polymer ?
#
loop_
_entity_poly.entity_id
_entity_poly.type
_entity_poly.pdbx_seq_one_letter_code
_entity_poly.pdbx_strand_id
1 'polypeptide(L)'
;MPIEPDTKDWTWVLHERCAECGFDPLAVDRDDLGRRIRHAAAAMHQRLHGDAVSERPDDATWSPLEYAAHVRDVCGVMQTRLEQLLGEPDPEFANWDQDQAAIDGDYASLEPEHVAAELDLAAASLAGAADGVPSDAWERPGRRSNGSVFTVETLLVYALHDLEHHAVDVTRA
;
A
#
# COMPACT_ATOMS: atom_id res chain seq x y z
N MET A 1 -8.00 3.83 -23.83
CA MET A 1 -7.22 4.96 -23.27
C MET A 1 -6.36 4.41 -22.15
N PRO A 2 -5.13 4.91 -21.93
CA PRO A 2 -4.35 4.48 -20.79
C PRO A 2 -4.96 5.02 -19.49
N ILE A 3 -4.66 4.36 -18.37
CA ILE A 3 -4.99 4.81 -17.02
C ILE A 3 -4.37 6.20 -16.82
N GLU A 4 -5.16 7.12 -16.27
CA GLU A 4 -4.68 8.47 -16.01
C GLU A 4 -3.58 8.41 -14.94
N PRO A 5 -2.37 8.93 -15.22
CA PRO A 5 -1.29 8.83 -14.27
C PRO A 5 -1.63 9.48 -12.93
N ASP A 6 -1.29 8.79 -11.84
CA ASP A 6 -1.52 9.35 -10.52
C ASP A 6 -0.48 10.42 -10.20
N THR A 7 -0.95 11.66 -10.15
CA THR A 7 -0.12 12.84 -9.86
C THR A 7 -0.41 13.42 -8.48
N LYS A 8 -1.27 12.79 -7.67
CA LYS A 8 -1.66 13.30 -6.36
C LYS A 8 -0.52 13.15 -5.35
N ASP A 9 -0.28 14.18 -4.56
CA ASP A 9 0.57 14.06 -3.37
C ASP A 9 -0.24 13.50 -2.21
N TRP A 10 -0.34 12.17 -2.14
CA TRP A 10 -1.11 11.48 -1.11
C TRP A 10 -0.66 11.74 0.33
N THR A 11 0.46 12.43 0.58
CA THR A 11 0.90 12.75 1.95
C THR A 11 -0.07 13.67 2.69
N TRP A 12 -1.00 14.33 2.00
CA TRP A 12 -2.10 15.07 2.64
C TRP A 12 -2.92 14.17 3.57
N VAL A 13 -3.05 12.87 3.26
CA VAL A 13 -3.85 11.91 4.04
C VAL A 13 -3.29 11.65 5.43
N LEU A 14 -2.08 12.12 5.74
CA LEU A 14 -1.51 12.08 7.08
C LEU A 14 -2.12 13.12 8.02
N HIS A 15 -2.82 14.12 7.46
CA HIS A 15 -3.30 15.29 8.21
C HIS A 15 -4.82 15.41 8.18
N GLU A 16 -5.48 14.79 7.20
CA GLU A 16 -6.92 14.91 6.98
C GLU A 16 -7.56 13.55 6.66
N ARG A 17 -8.84 13.39 7.04
CA ARG A 17 -9.62 12.20 6.75
C ARG A 17 -9.83 12.07 5.24
N CYS A 18 -9.64 10.86 4.71
CA CYS A 18 -9.91 10.55 3.32
C CYS A 18 -11.42 10.52 3.04
N ALA A 19 -11.90 11.39 2.14
CA ALA A 19 -13.31 11.44 1.76
C ALA A 19 -13.74 10.24 0.90
N GLU A 20 -12.79 9.58 0.21
CA GLU A 20 -13.07 8.52 -0.76
C GLU A 20 -13.26 7.15 -0.08
N CYS A 21 -12.44 6.82 0.92
CA CYS A 21 -12.50 5.56 1.66
C CYS A 21 -12.90 5.72 3.14
N GLY A 22 -12.97 6.96 3.67
CA GLY A 22 -13.33 7.25 5.06
C GLY A 22 -12.19 7.09 6.07
N PHE A 23 -10.97 6.76 5.63
CA PHE A 23 -9.80 6.56 6.47
C PHE A 23 -9.44 7.81 7.28
N ASP A 24 -9.24 7.65 8.58
CA ASP A 24 -8.86 8.73 9.48
C ASP A 24 -7.45 8.47 10.05
N PRO A 25 -6.42 9.20 9.60
CA PRO A 25 -5.04 8.97 10.01
C PRO A 25 -4.83 9.23 11.51
N LEU A 26 -5.60 10.15 12.10
CA LEU A 26 -5.45 10.55 13.50
C LEU A 26 -6.09 9.56 14.47
N ALA A 27 -6.89 8.62 13.96
CA ALA A 27 -7.56 7.58 14.74
C ALA A 27 -6.83 6.23 14.69
N VAL A 28 -5.68 6.15 14.02
CA VAL A 28 -4.90 4.90 13.91
C VAL A 28 -4.12 4.68 15.20
N ASP A 29 -4.40 3.57 15.88
CA ASP A 29 -3.57 3.08 16.98
C ASP A 29 -2.37 2.29 16.42
N ARG A 30 -1.18 2.52 16.99
CA ARG A 30 0.06 1.81 16.64
C ARG A 30 -0.10 0.30 16.85
N ASP A 31 -0.80 -0.10 17.91
CA ASP A 31 -1.05 -1.52 18.24
C ASP A 31 -2.03 -2.20 17.27
N ASP A 32 -2.75 -1.41 16.47
CA ASP A 32 -3.74 -1.89 15.51
C ASP A 32 -3.19 -2.05 14.09
N LEU A 33 -2.03 -1.46 13.78
CA LEU A 33 -1.45 -1.39 12.44
C LEU A 33 -1.34 -2.77 11.79
N GLY A 34 -0.63 -3.71 12.42
CA GLY A 34 -0.44 -5.03 11.82
C GLY A 34 -1.74 -5.80 11.62
N ARG A 35 -2.70 -5.67 12.54
CA ARG A 35 -4.04 -6.29 12.39
C ARG A 35 -4.77 -5.71 11.18
N ARG A 36 -4.77 -4.39 11.02
CA ARG A 36 -5.49 -3.70 9.93
C ARG A 36 -4.85 -3.97 8.56
N ILE A 37 -3.52 -4.02 8.48
CA ILE A 37 -2.79 -4.41 7.26
C ILE A 37 -3.22 -5.80 6.79
N ARG A 38 -3.19 -6.79 7.69
CA ARG A 38 -3.64 -8.16 7.37
C ARG A 38 -5.11 -8.22 6.95
N HIS A 39 -5.96 -7.40 7.57
CA HIS A 39 -7.38 -7.34 7.23
C HIS A 39 -7.62 -6.75 5.84
N ALA A 40 -6.94 -5.66 5.47
CA ALA A 40 -7.05 -5.06 4.15
C ALA A 40 -6.58 -6.04 3.05
N ALA A 41 -5.46 -6.73 3.26
CA ALA A 41 -4.97 -7.74 2.34
C ALA A 41 -5.95 -8.92 2.19
N ALA A 42 -6.53 -9.43 3.29
CA ALA A 42 -7.53 -10.48 3.23
C ALA A 42 -8.81 -10.05 2.48
N ALA A 43 -9.24 -8.79 2.62
CA ALA A 43 -10.38 -8.25 1.88
C ALA A 43 -10.09 -8.20 0.37
N MET A 44 -8.87 -7.85 -0.02
CA MET A 44 -8.41 -7.85 -1.41
C MET A 44 -8.28 -9.28 -1.96
N HIS A 45 -7.69 -10.21 -1.22
CA HIS A 45 -7.61 -11.64 -1.58
C HIS A 45 -8.97 -12.18 -1.96
N GLN A 46 -10.01 -11.92 -1.15
CA GLN A 46 -11.37 -12.39 -1.41
C GLN A 46 -11.95 -11.90 -2.75
N ARG A 47 -11.35 -10.89 -3.38
CA ARG A 47 -11.73 -10.38 -4.71
C ARG A 47 -11.00 -11.05 -5.86
N LEU A 48 -9.99 -11.88 -5.60
CA LEU A 48 -9.22 -12.61 -6.61
C LEU A 48 -9.85 -13.96 -6.98
N HIS A 49 -11.18 -14.01 -7.04
CA HIS A 49 -11.93 -15.19 -7.44
C HIS A 49 -12.94 -14.87 -8.54
N GLY A 50 -13.09 -15.78 -9.49
CA GLY A 50 -14.05 -15.66 -10.61
C GLY A 50 -13.40 -15.20 -11.92
N ASP A 51 -14.18 -15.23 -12.98
CA ASP A 51 -13.65 -15.06 -14.35
C ASP A 51 -13.34 -13.60 -14.71
N ALA A 52 -13.92 -12.63 -14.00
CA ALA A 52 -13.79 -11.20 -14.28
C ALA A 52 -12.63 -10.51 -13.54
N VAL A 53 -11.81 -11.24 -12.79
CA VAL A 53 -10.75 -10.63 -11.94
C VAL A 53 -9.68 -9.89 -12.75
N SER A 54 -9.49 -10.25 -14.02
CA SER A 54 -8.55 -9.59 -14.94
C SER A 54 -9.24 -8.59 -15.86
N GLU A 55 -10.56 -8.43 -15.76
CA GLU A 55 -11.31 -7.50 -16.60
C GLU A 55 -11.32 -6.12 -15.95
N ARG A 56 -10.88 -5.10 -16.69
CA ARG A 56 -11.06 -3.70 -16.28
C ARG A 56 -12.49 -3.27 -16.62
N PRO A 57 -13.20 -2.56 -15.71
CA PRO A 57 -14.56 -2.07 -16.01
C PRO A 57 -14.56 -0.98 -17.08
N ASP A 58 -13.49 -0.20 -17.14
CA ASP A 58 -13.23 0.81 -18.15
C ASP A 58 -11.72 1.01 -18.35
N ASP A 59 -11.37 1.86 -19.31
CA ASP A 59 -9.99 2.15 -19.70
C ASP A 59 -9.19 2.90 -18.61
N ALA A 60 -9.86 3.51 -17.63
CA ALA A 60 -9.26 4.37 -16.61
C ALA A 60 -9.13 3.69 -15.24
N THR A 61 -9.68 2.49 -15.08
CA THR A 61 -9.77 1.78 -13.79
C THR A 61 -9.01 0.45 -13.88
N TRP A 62 -8.17 0.16 -12.89
CA TRP A 62 -7.51 -1.14 -12.78
C TRP A 62 -8.52 -2.27 -12.56
N SER A 63 -8.20 -3.46 -13.07
CA SER A 63 -8.93 -4.69 -12.74
C SER A 63 -8.66 -5.09 -11.29
N PRO A 64 -9.49 -5.97 -10.69
CA PRO A 64 -9.22 -6.51 -9.36
C PRO A 64 -7.83 -7.15 -9.21
N LEU A 65 -7.36 -7.84 -10.25
CA LEU A 65 -6.02 -8.44 -10.30
C LEU A 65 -4.91 -7.38 -10.20
N GLU A 66 -5.05 -6.27 -10.93
CA GLU A 66 -4.08 -5.19 -10.94
C GLU A 66 -4.05 -4.42 -9.62
N TYR A 67 -5.23 -4.15 -9.02
CA TYR A 67 -5.29 -3.59 -7.67
C TYR A 67 -4.60 -4.49 -6.63
N ALA A 68 -4.80 -5.81 -6.70
CA ALA A 68 -4.16 -6.72 -5.76
C ALA A 68 -2.64 -6.81 -5.96
N ALA A 69 -2.17 -6.82 -7.21
CA ALA A 69 -0.75 -6.77 -7.53
C ALA A 69 -0.09 -5.47 -7.03
N HIS A 70 -0.78 -4.35 -7.18
CA HIS A 70 -0.36 -3.07 -6.62
C HIS A 70 -0.24 -3.14 -5.09
N VAL A 71 -1.28 -3.60 -4.39
CA VAL A 71 -1.26 -3.71 -2.92
C VAL A 71 -0.16 -4.65 -2.42
N ARG A 72 0.11 -5.75 -3.14
CA ARG A 72 1.25 -6.64 -2.87
C ARG A 72 2.58 -5.88 -2.93
N ASP A 73 2.79 -5.11 -4.00
CA ASP A 73 4.05 -4.39 -4.20
C ASP A 73 4.21 -3.23 -3.20
N VAL A 74 3.13 -2.52 -2.87
CA VAL A 74 3.11 -1.51 -1.80
C VAL A 74 3.57 -2.10 -0.48
N CYS A 75 3.10 -3.31 -0.12
CA CYS A 75 3.55 -3.98 1.11
C CYS A 75 5.08 -4.14 1.13
N GLY A 76 5.67 -4.62 0.03
CA GLY A 76 7.12 -4.79 -0.10
C GLY A 76 7.88 -3.47 -0.05
N VAL A 77 7.44 -2.46 -0.81
CA VAL A 77 8.06 -1.13 -0.83
C VAL A 77 8.06 -0.49 0.55
N MET A 78 6.93 -0.54 1.27
CA MET A 78 6.80 0.05 2.60
C MET A 78 7.61 -0.71 3.64
N GLN A 79 7.73 -2.05 3.51
CA GLN A 79 8.59 -2.83 4.38
C GLN A 79 10.07 -2.44 4.21
N THR A 80 10.57 -2.34 2.97
CA THR A 80 11.96 -1.91 2.72
C THR A 80 12.22 -0.52 3.29
N ARG A 81 11.29 0.43 3.11
CA ARG A 81 11.42 1.77 3.68
C ARG A 81 11.41 1.77 5.21
N LEU A 82 10.58 0.94 5.83
CA LEU A 82 10.57 0.76 7.28
C LEU A 82 11.92 0.21 7.78
N GLU A 83 12.48 -0.80 7.12
CA GLU A 83 13.79 -1.35 7.44
C GLU A 83 14.89 -0.27 7.37
N GLN A 84 14.87 0.58 6.35
CA GLN A 84 15.79 1.73 6.24
C GLN A 84 15.60 2.71 7.40
N LEU A 85 14.36 3.12 7.70
CA LEU A 85 14.09 4.05 8.82
C LEU A 85 14.60 3.51 10.16
N LEU A 86 14.47 2.21 10.40
CA LEU A 86 14.91 1.55 11.63
C LEU A 86 16.43 1.34 11.66
N GLY A 87 17.06 1.04 10.52
CA GLY A 87 18.48 0.70 10.41
C GLY A 87 19.43 1.88 10.22
N GLU A 88 18.96 2.97 9.60
CA GLU A 88 19.80 4.09 9.16
C GLU A 88 19.36 5.43 9.77
N PRO A 89 20.28 6.38 9.98
CA PRO A 89 19.94 7.73 10.46
C PRO A 89 19.48 8.63 9.30
N ASP A 90 18.24 9.13 9.33
CA ASP A 90 17.62 10.01 8.32
C ASP A 90 17.85 9.54 6.87
N PRO A 91 17.48 8.29 6.52
CA PRO A 91 17.74 7.75 5.20
C PRO A 91 16.93 8.47 4.12
N GLU A 92 17.50 8.54 2.92
CA GLU A 92 16.76 8.89 1.71
C GLU A 92 16.32 7.61 0.99
N PHE A 93 15.01 7.46 0.76
CA PHE A 93 14.45 6.33 0.02
C PHE A 93 13.80 6.79 -1.29
N ALA A 94 13.90 5.96 -2.32
CA ALA A 94 13.42 6.30 -3.66
C ALA A 94 11.91 6.55 -3.68
N ASN A 95 11.50 7.56 -4.44
CA ASN A 95 10.13 7.65 -4.91
C ASN A 95 9.79 6.41 -5.76
N TRP A 96 8.56 5.93 -5.65
CA TRP A 96 8.08 4.78 -6.39
C TRP A 96 6.87 5.21 -7.20
N ASP A 97 6.91 4.92 -8.49
CA ASP A 97 5.87 5.24 -9.45
C ASP A 97 5.02 3.99 -9.67
N GLN A 98 3.78 4.03 -9.19
CA GLN A 98 2.88 2.89 -9.22
C GLN A 98 2.42 2.53 -10.63
N ASP A 99 2.28 3.53 -11.52
CA ASP A 99 1.82 3.30 -12.88
C ASP A 99 2.93 2.66 -13.70
N GLN A 100 4.17 3.13 -13.50
CA GLN A 100 5.35 2.48 -14.09
C GLN A 100 5.57 1.08 -13.53
N ALA A 101 5.34 0.86 -12.23
CA ALA A 101 5.44 -0.47 -11.63
C ALA A 101 4.40 -1.45 -12.19
N ALA A 102 3.17 -1.00 -12.44
CA ALA A 102 2.14 -1.82 -13.07
C ALA A 102 2.50 -2.22 -14.51
N ILE A 103 3.15 -1.31 -15.25
CA ILE A 103 3.66 -1.58 -16.61
C ILE A 103 4.85 -2.54 -16.57
N ASP A 104 5.85 -2.26 -15.74
CA ASP A 104 7.08 -3.05 -15.63
C ASP A 104 6.81 -4.47 -15.11
N GLY A 105 5.83 -4.59 -14.21
CA GLY A 105 5.37 -5.85 -13.63
C GLY A 105 4.31 -6.58 -14.44
N ASP A 106 3.84 -6.01 -15.57
CA ASP A 106 2.78 -6.55 -16.44
C ASP A 106 1.58 -7.07 -15.64
N TYR A 107 1.04 -6.23 -14.75
CA TYR A 107 0.05 -6.67 -13.74
C TYR A 107 -1.18 -7.34 -14.36
N ALA A 108 -1.61 -6.90 -15.54
CA ALA A 108 -2.76 -7.46 -16.25
C ALA A 108 -2.56 -8.92 -16.69
N SER A 109 -1.31 -9.37 -16.81
CA SER A 109 -0.95 -10.72 -17.28
C SER A 109 -0.56 -11.67 -16.14
N LEU A 110 -0.68 -11.23 -14.88
CA LEU A 110 -0.35 -12.06 -13.72
C LEU A 110 -1.40 -13.16 -13.47
N GLU A 111 -0.98 -14.22 -12.79
CA GLU A 111 -1.88 -15.31 -12.39
C GLU A 111 -2.55 -14.99 -11.04
N PRO A 112 -3.89 -14.91 -10.96
CA PRO A 112 -4.59 -14.47 -9.75
C PRO A 112 -4.26 -15.27 -8.49
N GLU A 113 -4.12 -16.60 -8.61
CA GLU A 113 -3.80 -17.46 -7.46
C GLU A 113 -2.39 -17.18 -6.90
N HIS A 114 -1.42 -16.86 -7.77
CA HIS A 114 -0.08 -16.48 -7.33
C HIS A 114 -0.10 -15.10 -6.67
N VAL A 115 -0.79 -14.12 -7.26
CA VAL A 115 -0.92 -12.78 -6.68
C VAL A 115 -1.59 -12.83 -5.31
N ALA A 116 -2.64 -13.64 -5.14
CA ALA A 116 -3.30 -13.82 -3.85
C ALA A 116 -2.35 -14.36 -2.77
N ALA A 117 -1.58 -15.39 -3.10
CA ALA A 117 -0.62 -15.98 -2.17
C ALA A 117 0.52 -15.01 -1.82
N GLU A 118 1.04 -14.28 -2.80
CA GLU A 118 2.11 -13.30 -2.60
C GLU A 118 1.62 -12.09 -1.80
N LEU A 119 0.39 -11.62 -2.05
CA LEU A 119 -0.25 -10.55 -1.30
C LEU A 119 -0.34 -10.89 0.20
N ASP A 120 -0.83 -12.09 0.53
CA ASP A 120 -0.94 -12.53 1.92
C ASP A 120 0.44 -12.58 2.60
N LEU A 121 1.47 -13.08 1.90
CA LEU A 121 2.84 -13.14 2.41
C LEU A 121 3.43 -11.73 2.61
N ALA A 122 3.29 -10.85 1.63
CA ALA A 122 3.81 -9.49 1.70
C ALA A 122 3.14 -8.68 2.82
N ALA A 123 1.82 -8.78 2.93
CA ALA A 123 1.06 -8.12 3.99
C ALA A 123 1.39 -8.68 5.38
N ALA A 124 1.55 -10.00 5.52
CA ALA A 124 1.97 -10.62 6.77
C ALA A 124 3.38 -10.15 7.19
N SER A 125 4.29 -10.02 6.23
CA SER A 125 5.65 -9.55 6.45
C SER A 125 5.68 -8.08 6.91
N LEU A 126 5.00 -7.17 6.18
CA LEU A 126 4.89 -5.77 6.59
C LEU A 126 4.19 -5.63 7.95
N ALA A 127 3.11 -6.37 8.18
CA ALA A 127 2.38 -6.33 9.44
C ALA A 127 3.25 -6.83 10.61
N GLY A 128 4.04 -7.89 10.41
CA GLY A 128 4.99 -8.37 11.42
C GLY A 128 6.10 -7.35 11.71
N ALA A 129 6.59 -6.64 10.68
CA ALA A 129 7.55 -5.56 10.87
C ALA A 129 6.94 -4.38 11.64
N ALA A 130 5.68 -4.01 11.36
CA ALA A 130 4.95 -2.98 12.09
C ALA A 130 4.72 -3.37 13.56
N ASP A 131 4.29 -4.61 13.82
CA ASP A 131 4.08 -5.16 15.17
C ASP A 131 5.41 -5.22 15.97
N GLY A 132 6.55 -5.25 15.28
CA GLY A 132 7.90 -5.33 15.84
C GLY A 132 8.62 -3.99 16.04
N VAL A 133 8.00 -2.84 15.72
CA VAL A 133 8.64 -1.52 15.85
C VAL A 133 8.98 -1.24 17.33
N PRO A 134 10.24 -0.94 17.67
CA PRO A 134 10.62 -0.55 19.03
C PRO A 134 9.87 0.70 19.50
N SER A 135 9.50 0.73 20.78
CA SER A 135 8.68 1.82 21.35
C SER A 135 9.30 3.22 21.23
N ASP A 136 10.63 3.31 21.11
CA ASP A 136 11.40 4.55 20.95
C ASP A 136 11.74 4.90 19.49
N ALA A 137 11.31 4.08 18.52
CA ALA A 137 11.67 4.22 17.11
C ALA A 137 10.61 4.91 16.24
N TRP A 138 9.39 5.13 16.75
CA TRP A 138 8.26 5.66 15.98
C TRP A 138 8.49 7.02 15.34
N GLU A 139 9.29 7.88 15.98
CA GLU A 139 9.60 9.24 15.49
C GLU A 139 10.86 9.30 14.61
N ARG A 140 11.47 8.16 14.28
CA ARG A 140 12.68 8.14 13.45
C ARG A 140 12.37 8.66 12.05
N PRO A 141 13.06 9.72 11.57
CA PRO A 141 12.73 10.35 10.30
C PRO A 141 13.46 9.68 9.12
N GLY A 142 12.92 9.92 7.93
CA GLY A 142 13.58 9.72 6.65
C GLY A 142 12.87 10.52 5.56
N ARG A 143 13.47 10.53 4.37
CA ARG A 143 13.05 11.39 3.26
C ARG A 143 12.79 10.55 2.03
N ARG A 144 11.63 10.75 1.42
CA ARG A 144 11.42 10.24 0.06
C ARG A 144 12.15 11.17 -0.91
N SER A 145 12.73 10.63 -1.98
CA SER A 145 13.53 11.41 -2.94
C SER A 145 12.76 12.53 -3.68
N ASN A 146 11.43 12.58 -3.54
CA ASN A 146 10.60 13.69 -4.01
C ASN A 146 10.45 14.84 -2.99
N GLY A 147 11.12 14.76 -1.84
CA GLY A 147 11.15 15.78 -0.79
C GLY A 147 10.18 15.57 0.36
N SER A 148 9.25 14.61 0.27
CA SER A 148 8.36 14.27 1.39
C SER A 148 9.14 13.73 2.59
N VAL A 149 8.79 14.16 3.79
CA VAL A 149 9.37 13.67 5.05
C VAL A 149 8.41 12.70 5.71
N PHE A 150 8.94 11.57 6.19
CA PHE A 150 8.19 10.58 6.95
C PHE A 150 8.93 10.27 8.25
N THR A 151 8.17 10.02 9.32
CA THR A 151 8.58 9.17 10.44
C THR A 151 8.15 7.72 10.23
N VAL A 152 8.64 6.78 11.04
CA VAL A 152 8.15 5.39 11.07
C VAL A 152 6.63 5.33 11.21
N GLU A 153 6.06 6.14 12.13
CA GLU A 153 4.61 6.21 12.31
C GLU A 153 3.89 6.67 11.05
N THR A 154 4.27 7.82 10.50
CA THR A 154 3.59 8.35 9.32
C THR A 154 3.76 7.46 8.09
N LEU A 155 4.89 6.75 7.95
CA LEU A 155 5.08 5.79 6.86
C LEU A 155 4.09 4.62 6.97
N LEU A 156 3.92 4.07 8.17
CA LEU A 156 3.01 2.94 8.41
C LEU A 156 1.53 3.36 8.31
N VAL A 157 1.18 4.56 8.78
CA VAL A 157 -0.17 5.12 8.59
C VAL A 157 -0.46 5.38 7.11
N TYR A 158 0.52 5.91 6.37
CA TYR A 158 0.41 6.12 4.92
C TYR A 158 0.22 4.79 4.17
N ALA A 159 1.03 3.78 4.49
CA ALA A 159 0.89 2.44 3.94
C ALA A 159 -0.51 1.89 4.24
N LEU A 160 -0.97 1.98 5.49
CA LEU A 160 -2.29 1.46 5.85
C LEU A 160 -3.43 2.16 5.11
N HIS A 161 -3.35 3.48 4.91
CA HIS A 161 -4.31 4.20 4.09
C HIS A 161 -4.39 3.61 2.68
N ASP A 162 -3.26 3.43 2.02
CA ASP A 162 -3.16 2.89 0.67
C ASP A 162 -3.83 1.51 0.56
N LEU A 163 -3.48 0.60 1.48
CA LEU A 163 -4.06 -0.74 1.54
C LEU A 163 -5.60 -0.71 1.74
N GLU A 164 -6.09 0.08 2.69
CA GLU A 164 -7.54 0.19 2.97
C GLU A 164 -8.29 0.94 1.87
N HIS A 165 -7.64 1.92 1.23
CA HIS A 165 -8.18 2.67 0.10
C HIS A 165 -8.42 1.74 -1.09
N HIS A 166 -7.41 0.96 -1.48
CA HIS A 166 -7.55 0.04 -2.61
C HIS A 166 -8.46 -1.14 -2.32
N ALA A 167 -8.60 -1.56 -1.05
CA ALA A 167 -9.65 -2.51 -0.65
C ALA A 167 -11.07 -1.95 -0.85
N VAL A 168 -11.25 -0.62 -0.93
CA VAL A 168 -12.51 0.04 -1.33
C VAL A 168 -12.58 0.20 -2.84
N ASP A 169 -11.50 0.62 -3.51
CA ASP A 169 -11.50 0.84 -4.97
C ASP A 169 -11.85 -0.41 -5.75
N VAL A 170 -11.32 -1.56 -5.34
CA VAL A 170 -11.61 -2.85 -5.98
C VAL A 170 -13.10 -3.22 -5.93
N THR A 171 -13.89 -2.58 -5.06
CA THR A 171 -15.35 -2.79 -5.01
C THR A 171 -16.11 -2.03 -6.09
N ARG A 172 -15.45 -1.06 -6.73
CA ARG A 172 -15.93 -0.25 -7.85
C ARG A 172 -15.40 -0.75 -9.19
N ALA A 173 -14.46 -1.70 -9.15
CA ALA A 173 -13.90 -2.41 -10.31
C ALA A 173 -14.86 -3.48 -10.86
#